data_AF-A0AAD4BPQ0-F1
#
_entry.id   AF-A0AAD4BPQ0-F1
#
_cell.length_a   1.000
_cell.length_b   1.000
_cell.length_c   1.000
_cell.angle_alpha   90.00
_cell.angle_beta   90.00
_cell.angle_gamma   90.00
#
_symmetry.space_group_name_H-M   'P 1'
#
loop_
_entity.id
_entity.type
_entity.pdbx_description
1 polymer ?
#
loop_
_entity_poly.entity_id
_entity_poly.type
_entity_poly.pdbx_seq_one_letter_code
_entity_poly.pdbx_strand_id
1 'polypeptide(L)'
;MGDQYGLINWELFYGCVRAVIFSEGDWAIFEYAEGVPQRRGALCPPNRELPCPGTYILLRQDGTPISVGLTPVLSRRRHPTVSTSNTPLRVFKRDDFSRFKTAHIFPRAHDVDWVNKGYPGRITDPATLPELGGPTKIDSIQNVILLWSDLHDAWDNYKFAVNPDRGHVVIPFVPGYDDIAGKVLKLDHIIDHNLRSLDDLFRDHFLQGVLKDMKGVGEPTWDYEGALGDGMMDLSRQDIWGGKLGQEHLEFEMAHRLHSLRVAQEPSG
;
A
#
# COMPACT_ATOMS: atom_id res chain seq x y z
N MET A 1 7.23 -13.47 -19.46
CA MET A 1 7.94 -13.33 -18.18
C MET A 1 8.95 -12.20 -18.37
N GLY A 2 8.57 -10.96 -18.07
CA GLY A 2 9.43 -9.80 -18.30
C GLY A 2 9.16 -8.72 -17.26
N ASP A 3 10.22 -8.33 -16.57
CA ASP A 3 10.53 -6.98 -16.07
C ASP A 3 9.78 -6.36 -14.87
N GLN A 4 9.43 -7.15 -13.84
CA GLN A 4 9.24 -6.56 -12.49
C GLN A 4 10.56 -6.14 -11.82
N TYR A 5 11.70 -6.62 -12.34
CA TYR A 5 13.03 -6.46 -11.71
C TYR A 5 13.75 -5.13 -12.07
N GLY A 6 13.21 -4.35 -13.00
CA GLY A 6 13.84 -3.09 -13.46
C GLY A 6 13.69 -1.89 -12.52
N LEU A 7 12.85 -2.00 -11.48
CA LEU A 7 12.39 -0.85 -10.71
C LEU A 7 12.85 -0.84 -9.24
N ILE A 8 13.34 -1.96 -8.74
CA ILE A 8 13.81 -2.07 -7.36
C ILE A 8 15.33 -2.24 -7.41
N ASN A 9 16.07 -1.16 -7.19
CA ASN A 9 17.52 -1.23 -7.03
C ASN A 9 17.90 -1.73 -5.63
N TRP A 10 19.19 -2.01 -5.41
CA TRP A 10 19.68 -2.48 -4.12
C TRP A 10 19.37 -1.51 -2.97
N GLU A 11 19.50 -0.19 -3.16
CA GLU A 11 19.10 0.81 -2.15
C GLU A 11 17.66 0.60 -1.67
N LEU A 12 16.70 0.51 -2.61
CA LEU A 12 15.29 0.30 -2.28
C LEU A 12 15.06 -1.08 -1.68
N PHE A 13 15.71 -2.11 -2.20
CA PHE A 13 15.57 -3.48 -1.70
C PHE A 13 16.03 -3.59 -0.23
N TYR A 14 17.16 -2.98 0.12
CA TYR A 14 17.61 -2.88 1.52
C TYR A 14 16.57 -2.17 2.38
N GLY A 15 15.98 -1.08 1.90
CA GLY A 15 14.88 -0.39 2.58
C GLY A 15 13.68 -1.30 2.85
N CYS A 16 13.25 -2.06 1.84
CA CYS A 16 12.16 -3.03 1.98
C CYS A 16 12.48 -4.12 3.01
N VAL A 17 13.69 -4.69 2.96
CA VAL A 17 14.12 -5.71 3.91
C VAL A 17 14.14 -5.16 5.34
N ARG A 18 14.64 -3.93 5.56
CA ARG A 18 14.62 -3.26 6.87
C ARG A 18 13.21 -3.04 7.42
N ALA A 19 12.21 -2.89 6.55
CA ALA A 19 10.82 -2.76 6.99
C ALA A 19 10.22 -4.08 7.50
N VAL A 20 10.68 -5.22 6.97
CA VAL A 20 10.09 -6.54 7.27
C VAL A 20 10.87 -7.34 8.31
N ILE A 21 12.17 -7.07 8.50
CA ILE A 21 13.01 -7.76 9.50
C ILE A 21 13.52 -6.82 10.60
N PHE A 22 13.81 -7.40 11.76
CA PHE A 22 14.64 -6.78 12.79
C PHE A 22 15.84 -7.69 13.11
N SER A 23 16.94 -7.08 13.56
CA SER A 23 18.17 -7.76 13.96
C SER A 23 18.85 -7.00 15.08
N GLU A 24 19.63 -7.70 15.92
CA GLU A 24 20.40 -7.08 17.02
C GLU A 24 21.67 -6.36 16.54
N GLY A 25 22.08 -6.58 15.29
CA GLY A 25 23.26 -5.96 14.70
C GLY A 25 23.09 -5.69 13.21
N ASP A 26 24.10 -5.03 12.63
CA ASP A 26 24.11 -4.70 11.21
C ASP A 26 24.22 -5.94 10.33
N TRP A 27 23.46 -5.95 9.25
CA TRP A 27 23.45 -7.00 8.24
C TRP A 27 23.77 -6.45 6.85
N ALA A 28 24.17 -7.37 5.98
CA ALA A 28 24.34 -7.14 4.56
C ALA A 28 23.79 -8.33 3.77
N ILE A 29 23.46 -8.08 2.51
CA ILE A 29 22.96 -9.08 1.57
C ILE A 29 24.14 -9.61 0.75
N PHE A 30 24.20 -10.93 0.61
CA PHE A 30 25.15 -11.63 -0.23
C PHE A 30 24.42 -12.50 -1.24
N GLU A 31 25.02 -12.71 -2.40
CA GLU A 31 24.57 -13.77 -3.32
C GLU A 31 24.67 -15.13 -2.63
N TYR A 32 23.70 -16.00 -2.85
CA TYR A 32 23.79 -17.37 -2.39
C TYR A 32 24.56 -18.21 -3.41
N ALA A 33 25.65 -18.84 -2.97
CA ALA A 33 26.47 -19.70 -3.82
C ALA A 33 26.48 -21.13 -3.29
N GLU A 34 25.85 -22.06 -4.02
CA GLU A 34 25.94 -23.49 -3.70
C GLU A 34 27.38 -24.00 -3.90
N GLY A 35 27.85 -24.85 -2.98
CA GLY A 35 29.15 -25.52 -3.09
C GLY A 35 30.37 -24.73 -2.61
N VAL A 36 30.21 -23.49 -2.13
CA VAL A 36 31.29 -22.68 -1.53
C VAL A 36 31.24 -22.78 0.01
N PRO A 37 32.38 -22.81 0.74
CA PRO A 37 32.37 -22.71 2.20
C PRO A 37 31.55 -21.50 2.67
N GLN A 38 30.70 -21.70 3.69
CA GLN A 38 29.75 -20.70 4.21
C GLN A 38 28.61 -20.29 3.24
N ARG A 39 28.50 -20.91 2.06
CA ARG A 39 27.43 -20.69 1.05
C ARG A 39 27.23 -19.22 0.66
N ARG A 40 28.33 -18.45 0.68
CA ARG A 40 28.36 -17.00 0.49
C ARG A 40 29.05 -16.66 -0.83
N GLY A 41 28.34 -15.97 -1.71
CA GLY A 41 28.85 -15.32 -2.91
C GLY A 41 29.27 -13.87 -2.67
N ALA A 42 29.17 -13.03 -3.71
CA ALA A 42 29.58 -11.63 -3.64
C ALA A 42 28.69 -10.80 -2.68
N LEU A 43 29.28 -9.78 -2.05
CA LEU A 43 28.54 -8.76 -1.31
C LEU A 43 27.69 -7.94 -2.28
N CYS A 44 26.41 -7.76 -1.96
CA CYS A 44 25.49 -6.92 -2.70
C CYS A 44 25.30 -5.59 -1.94
N PRO A 45 26.07 -4.53 -2.22
CA PRO A 45 25.98 -3.28 -1.47
C PRO A 45 24.68 -2.51 -1.82
N PRO A 46 24.16 -1.67 -0.91
CA PRO A 46 23.05 -0.78 -1.21
C PRO A 46 23.51 0.29 -2.22
N ASN A 47 23.19 0.08 -3.50
CA ASN A 47 23.52 0.99 -4.58
C ASN A 47 22.34 1.11 -5.57
N ARG A 48 22.55 1.83 -6.67
CA ARG A 48 21.53 2.04 -7.72
C ARG A 48 21.47 0.92 -8.75
N GLU A 49 22.28 -0.12 -8.63
CA GLU A 49 22.23 -1.28 -9.51
C GLU A 49 21.04 -2.18 -9.16
N LEU A 50 20.62 -2.98 -10.13
CA LEU A 50 19.46 -3.85 -10.00
C LEU A 50 19.90 -5.23 -9.47
N PRO A 51 19.19 -5.81 -8.50
CA PRO A 51 19.38 -7.19 -8.10
C PRO A 51 19.02 -8.11 -9.27
N CYS A 52 19.89 -9.06 -9.59
CA CYS A 52 19.56 -10.11 -10.54
C CYS A 52 18.55 -11.09 -9.91
N PRO A 53 17.66 -11.73 -10.68
CA PRO A 53 16.87 -12.83 -10.15
C PRO A 53 17.77 -13.94 -9.59
N GLY A 54 17.54 -14.37 -8.36
CA GLY A 54 18.38 -15.36 -7.70
C GLY A 54 18.06 -15.54 -6.23
N THR A 55 18.82 -16.41 -5.58
CA THR A 55 18.77 -16.60 -4.13
C THR A 55 19.82 -15.72 -3.46
N TYR A 56 19.42 -15.04 -2.39
CA TYR A 56 20.27 -14.18 -1.60
C TYR A 56 20.22 -14.59 -0.14
N ILE A 57 21.29 -14.30 0.59
CA ILE A 57 21.42 -14.61 2.01
C ILE A 57 21.75 -13.35 2.82
N LEU A 58 21.10 -13.22 3.97
CA LEU A 58 21.37 -12.18 4.95
C LEU A 58 22.42 -12.68 5.95
N LEU A 59 23.51 -11.92 6.09
CA LEU A 59 24.61 -12.20 7.00
C LEU A 59 25.03 -10.90 7.70
N ARG A 60 25.89 -10.99 8.72
CA ARG A 60 26.60 -9.80 9.22
C ARG A 60 27.49 -9.21 8.14
N GLN A 61 27.95 -7.97 8.31
CA GLN A 61 28.85 -7.31 7.33
C GLN A 61 30.16 -8.08 7.10
N ASP A 62 30.67 -8.78 8.11
CA ASP A 62 31.84 -9.67 8.00
C ASP A 62 31.54 -11.00 7.28
N GLY A 63 30.26 -11.29 7.03
CA GLY A 63 29.74 -12.50 6.40
C GLY A 63 29.52 -13.68 7.35
N THR A 64 29.57 -13.45 8.67
CA THR A 64 29.16 -14.46 9.64
C THR A 64 27.62 -14.54 9.76
N PRO A 65 27.06 -15.68 10.19
CA PRO A 65 25.62 -15.81 10.37
C PRO A 65 25.04 -14.77 11.32
N ILE A 66 23.83 -14.28 11.01
CA ILE A 66 23.07 -13.35 11.84
C ILE A 66 21.70 -13.93 12.18
N SER A 67 21.24 -13.69 13.40
CA SER A 67 19.85 -13.96 13.79
C SER A 67 18.98 -12.78 13.36
N VAL A 68 17.91 -13.08 12.61
CA VAL A 68 16.92 -12.10 12.16
C VAL A 68 15.54 -12.56 12.60
N GLY A 69 14.71 -11.62 13.02
CA GLY A 69 13.29 -11.84 13.28
C GLY A 69 12.43 -11.04 12.31
N LEU A 70 11.15 -11.41 12.18
CA LEU A 70 10.18 -10.61 11.43
C LEU A 70 9.63 -9.50 12.32
N THR A 71 9.48 -8.29 11.77
CA THR A 71 8.81 -7.21 12.49
C THR A 71 7.38 -7.65 12.85
N PRO A 72 6.83 -7.23 14.01
CA PRO A 72 5.44 -7.55 14.35
C PRO A 72 4.43 -6.74 13.51
N VAL A 73 4.90 -5.73 12.77
CA VAL A 73 4.07 -4.80 11.99
C VAL A 73 3.40 -5.54 10.85
N LEU A 74 2.08 -5.41 10.76
CA LEU A 74 1.25 -5.97 9.70
C LEU A 74 0.81 -4.87 8.74
N SER A 75 0.43 -5.25 7.53
CA SER A 75 -0.15 -4.33 6.57
C SER A 75 -1.54 -3.88 7.07
N ARG A 76 -1.87 -2.61 6.88
CA ARG A 76 -3.17 -2.07 7.29
C ARG A 76 -4.23 -2.58 6.35
N ARG A 77 -5.25 -3.22 6.89
CA ARG A 77 -6.40 -3.72 6.12
C ARG A 77 -7.08 -2.61 5.32
N ARG A 78 -7.56 -2.96 4.14
CA ARG A 78 -8.35 -2.06 3.29
C ARG A 78 -9.57 -2.80 2.78
N HIS A 79 -10.65 -2.05 2.59
CA HIS A 79 -11.83 -2.57 1.94
C HIS A 79 -11.53 -2.62 0.44
N PRO A 80 -11.54 -3.79 -0.22
CA PRO A 80 -11.59 -3.80 -1.67
C PRO A 80 -12.97 -3.31 -2.08
N THR A 81 -13.00 -2.35 -2.98
CA THR A 81 -14.27 -1.93 -3.56
C THR A 81 -14.81 -3.10 -4.38
N VAL A 82 -15.88 -3.77 -3.93
CA VAL A 82 -16.56 -4.78 -4.75
C VAL A 82 -17.06 -4.07 -6.00
N SER A 83 -16.44 -4.35 -7.14
CA SER A 83 -16.84 -3.80 -8.42
C SER A 83 -18.19 -4.38 -8.81
N THR A 84 -19.27 -3.68 -8.46
CA THR A 84 -20.59 -3.93 -9.06
C THR A 84 -20.61 -3.41 -10.49
N SER A 85 -19.90 -4.08 -11.39
CA SER A 85 -19.96 -3.77 -12.82
C SER A 85 -19.86 -5.03 -13.69
N ASN A 86 -20.93 -5.83 -13.68
CA ASN A 86 -21.30 -6.54 -14.90
C ASN A 86 -21.78 -5.50 -15.93
N THR A 87 -20.87 -4.85 -16.64
CA THR A 87 -21.24 -4.10 -17.85
C THR A 87 -20.17 -4.29 -18.92
N PRO A 88 -20.52 -4.81 -20.11
CA PRO A 88 -19.56 -5.19 -21.11
C PRO A 88 -18.83 -3.96 -21.67
N LEU A 89 -17.51 -4.12 -21.86
CA LEU A 89 -16.61 -3.21 -22.57
C LEU A 89 -17.21 -2.78 -23.92
N ARG A 90 -17.84 -1.59 -24.00
CA ARG A 90 -18.15 -0.97 -25.30
C ARG A 90 -18.02 0.54 -25.31
N VAL A 91 -17.22 0.97 -26.29
CA VAL A 91 -17.10 2.27 -26.97
C VAL A 91 -16.48 3.43 -26.18
N PHE A 92 -15.27 3.79 -26.60
CA PHE A 92 -14.57 5.01 -26.23
C PHE A 92 -15.35 6.25 -26.69
N LYS A 93 -15.84 7.04 -25.74
CA LYS A 93 -16.20 8.45 -25.94
C LYS A 93 -15.31 9.27 -25.02
N ARG A 94 -14.68 10.31 -25.57
CA ARG A 94 -13.53 11.05 -25.00
C ARG A 94 -13.81 11.80 -23.69
N ASP A 95 -15.02 11.71 -23.13
CA ASP A 95 -15.49 12.44 -21.95
C ASP A 95 -16.23 11.54 -20.93
N ASP A 96 -16.08 10.21 -21.02
CA ASP A 96 -16.69 9.29 -20.05
C ASP A 96 -15.77 9.09 -18.82
N PHE A 97 -15.90 9.99 -17.84
CA PHE A 97 -15.19 9.89 -16.56
C PHE A 97 -15.75 8.80 -15.63
N SER A 98 -16.82 8.09 -16.01
CA SER A 98 -17.46 7.06 -15.17
C SER A 98 -16.53 5.91 -14.78
N ARG A 99 -15.44 5.71 -15.55
CA ARG A 99 -14.44 4.69 -15.29
C ARG A 99 -13.34 5.11 -14.31
N PHE A 100 -13.32 6.37 -13.89
CA PHE A 100 -12.38 6.81 -12.87
C PHE A 100 -12.99 6.69 -11.48
N LYS A 101 -12.21 6.17 -10.55
CA LYS A 101 -12.56 6.09 -9.13
C LYS A 101 -11.56 6.89 -8.32
N THR A 102 -12.06 7.68 -7.39
CA THR A 102 -11.23 8.34 -6.38
C THR A 102 -10.79 7.29 -5.36
N ALA A 103 -9.49 7.16 -5.16
CA ALA A 103 -8.91 6.27 -4.18
C ALA A 103 -8.21 7.10 -3.09
N HIS A 104 -8.53 6.84 -1.83
CA HIS A 104 -7.74 7.37 -0.73
C HIS A 104 -6.35 6.73 -0.74
N ILE A 105 -5.30 7.52 -0.51
CA ILE A 105 -3.94 6.99 -0.37
C ILE A 105 -3.84 6.29 0.99
N PHE A 106 -4.27 6.97 2.04
CA PHE A 106 -4.45 6.44 3.39
C PHE A 106 -5.95 6.17 3.65
N PRO A 107 -6.33 4.93 4.01
CA PRO A 107 -7.74 4.54 4.12
C PRO A 107 -8.47 5.24 5.27
N ARG A 108 -9.70 5.73 5.01
CA ARG A 108 -10.54 6.44 6.01
C ARG A 108 -10.79 5.66 7.30
N ALA A 109 -10.90 4.34 7.19
CA ALA A 109 -11.22 3.44 8.31
C ALA A 109 -10.11 3.36 9.38
N HIS A 110 -8.95 3.95 9.11
CA HIS A 110 -7.79 3.98 10.02
C HIS A 110 -7.51 5.40 10.52
N ASP A 111 -8.56 6.18 10.79
CA ASP A 111 -8.47 7.57 11.23
C ASP A 111 -7.68 7.76 12.54
N VAL A 112 -7.78 6.81 13.47
CA VAL A 112 -6.99 6.83 14.72
C VAL A 112 -5.49 6.73 14.39
N ASP A 113 -5.10 5.80 13.53
CA ASP A 113 -3.70 5.67 13.08
C ASP A 113 -3.24 6.89 12.29
N TRP A 114 -4.12 7.46 11.47
CA TRP A 114 -3.88 8.70 10.73
C TRP A 114 -3.57 9.87 11.66
N VAL A 115 -4.36 10.04 12.73
CA VAL A 115 -4.16 11.07 13.75
C VAL A 115 -2.86 10.80 14.54
N ASN A 116 -2.62 9.56 14.96
CA ASN A 116 -1.42 9.18 15.72
C ASN A 116 -0.12 9.42 14.93
N LYS A 117 -0.17 9.27 13.59
CA LYS A 117 0.95 9.61 12.69
C LYS A 117 1.13 11.12 12.47
N GLY A 118 0.21 11.94 12.96
CA GLY A 118 0.26 13.41 12.88
C GLY A 118 -0.07 13.95 11.50
N TYR A 119 -0.73 13.18 10.63
CA TYR A 119 -1.10 13.65 9.29
C TYR A 119 -2.05 14.84 9.27
N PRO A 120 -3.04 15.02 10.18
CA PRO A 120 -3.90 16.20 10.17
C PRO A 120 -3.11 17.54 10.23
N GLY A 121 -1.97 17.54 10.91
CA GLY A 121 -1.08 18.70 11.01
C GLY A 121 -0.22 18.95 9.77
N ARG A 122 -0.13 17.98 8.84
CA ARG A 122 0.61 18.08 7.57
C ARG A 122 -0.29 18.49 6.40
N ILE A 123 -1.60 18.36 6.54
CA ILE A 123 -2.57 18.77 5.53
C ILE A 123 -2.65 20.31 5.47
N THR A 124 -2.38 20.81 4.26
CA THR A 124 -2.35 22.23 3.85
C THR A 124 -3.46 22.59 2.88
N ASP A 125 -4.29 21.62 2.49
CA ASP A 125 -5.52 21.80 1.71
C ASP A 125 -6.37 22.96 2.25
N PRO A 126 -6.70 23.96 1.41
CA PRO A 126 -7.41 25.16 1.83
C PRO A 126 -8.94 24.97 1.99
N ALA A 127 -9.48 23.78 1.71
CA ALA A 127 -10.91 23.52 1.85
C ALA A 127 -11.40 23.64 3.31
N THR A 128 -12.72 23.76 3.48
CA THR A 128 -13.31 23.91 4.82
C THR A 128 -13.24 22.60 5.62
N LEU A 129 -13.23 22.66 6.96
CA LEU A 129 -13.16 21.44 7.80
C LEU A 129 -14.22 20.39 7.45
N PRO A 130 -15.49 20.72 7.18
CA PRO A 130 -16.47 19.73 6.75
C PRO A 130 -16.09 19.03 5.43
N GLU A 131 -15.52 19.75 4.46
CA GLU A 131 -15.05 19.19 3.19
C GLU A 131 -13.81 18.31 3.36
N LEU A 132 -12.99 18.59 4.37
CA LEU A 132 -11.80 17.82 4.70
C LEU A 132 -12.10 16.54 5.50
N GLY A 133 -13.35 16.25 5.87
CA GLY A 133 -13.66 15.12 6.76
C GLY A 133 -13.49 15.46 8.24
N GLY A 134 -13.80 16.71 8.61
CA GLY A 134 -13.74 17.23 9.96
C GLY A 134 -12.31 17.58 10.41
N PRO A 135 -12.08 17.64 11.75
CA PRO A 135 -10.78 17.95 12.34
C PRO A 135 -9.67 16.95 11.95
N THR A 136 -10.04 15.73 11.56
CA THR A 136 -9.09 14.71 11.09
C THR A 136 -8.46 15.09 9.76
N LYS A 137 -9.15 15.87 8.92
CA LYS A 137 -8.76 16.22 7.55
C LYS A 137 -8.50 15.02 6.62
N ILE A 138 -9.02 13.84 6.95
CA ILE A 138 -8.71 12.59 6.22
C ILE A 138 -9.28 12.54 4.80
N ASP A 139 -10.28 13.38 4.49
CA ASP A 139 -10.90 13.49 3.17
C ASP A 139 -10.31 14.62 2.31
N SER A 140 -9.21 15.23 2.78
CA SER A 140 -8.45 16.19 1.99
C SER A 140 -8.08 15.66 0.60
N ILE A 141 -8.04 16.56 -0.38
CA ILE A 141 -7.55 16.25 -1.73
C ILE A 141 -6.11 15.74 -1.70
N GLN A 142 -5.34 16.10 -0.67
CA GLN A 142 -3.97 15.65 -0.50
C GLN A 142 -3.87 14.17 -0.06
N ASN A 143 -4.97 13.55 0.35
CA ASN A 143 -5.04 12.11 0.68
C ASN A 143 -5.76 11.29 -0.41
N VAL A 144 -5.96 11.82 -1.61
CA VAL A 144 -6.62 11.07 -2.69
C VAL A 144 -5.82 11.10 -3.98
N ILE A 145 -6.07 10.09 -4.82
CA ILE A 145 -5.68 10.03 -6.22
C ILE A 145 -6.86 9.54 -7.07
N LEU A 146 -6.84 9.88 -8.35
CA LEU A 146 -7.81 9.39 -9.32
C LEU A 146 -7.20 8.23 -10.09
N LEU A 147 -7.84 7.06 -10.03
CA LEU A 147 -7.39 5.85 -10.72
C LEU A 147 -8.46 5.35 -11.69
N TRP A 148 -8.04 4.57 -12.69
CA TRP A 148 -9.01 3.77 -13.43
C TRP A 148 -9.63 2.71 -12.53
N SER A 149 -10.88 2.34 -12.84
CA SER A 149 -11.67 1.42 -12.00
C SER A 149 -11.03 0.07 -11.80
N ASP A 150 -10.28 -0.43 -12.78
CA ASP A 150 -9.52 -1.69 -12.74
C ASP A 150 -8.26 -1.59 -11.88
N LEU A 151 -7.63 -0.41 -11.81
CA LEU A 151 -6.48 -0.16 -10.94
C LEU A 151 -6.87 0.18 -9.50
N HIS A 152 -8.12 0.59 -9.26
CA HIS A 152 -8.62 0.96 -7.94
C HIS A 152 -8.57 -0.21 -6.94
N ASP A 153 -9.05 -1.38 -7.36
CA ASP A 153 -9.04 -2.58 -6.51
C ASP A 153 -7.62 -3.06 -6.24
N ALA A 154 -6.73 -2.94 -7.23
CA ALA A 154 -5.31 -3.24 -7.10
C ALA A 154 -4.60 -2.29 -6.12
N TRP A 155 -4.94 -1.01 -6.15
CA TRP A 155 -4.45 0.00 -5.22
C TRP A 155 -4.92 -0.27 -3.79
N ASP A 156 -6.22 -0.52 -3.59
CA ASP A 156 -6.76 -0.87 -2.28
C ASP A 156 -6.15 -2.17 -1.74
N ASN A 157 -5.71 -3.06 -2.62
CA ASN A 157 -5.01 -4.28 -2.24
C ASN A 157 -3.48 -4.12 -2.11
N TYR A 158 -2.93 -2.91 -2.19
CA TYR A 158 -1.49 -2.61 -2.18
C TYR A 158 -0.68 -3.38 -3.22
N LYS A 159 -1.29 -3.79 -4.34
CA LYS A 159 -0.61 -4.55 -5.39
C LYS A 159 0.43 -3.74 -6.15
N PHE A 160 0.34 -2.42 -6.07
CA PHE A 160 1.34 -1.48 -6.52
C PHE A 160 1.33 -0.23 -5.64
N ALA A 161 2.40 0.55 -5.69
CA ALA A 161 2.49 1.85 -5.03
C ALA A 161 3.18 2.89 -5.92
N VAL A 162 3.07 4.16 -5.53
CA VAL A 162 3.84 5.26 -6.14
C VAL A 162 4.98 5.61 -5.20
N ASN A 163 6.21 5.65 -5.70
CA ASN A 163 7.38 6.04 -4.92
C ASN A 163 7.77 7.50 -5.20
N PRO A 164 7.47 8.45 -4.29
CA PRO A 164 7.76 9.86 -4.50
C PRO A 164 9.28 10.15 -4.48
N ASP A 165 10.07 9.36 -3.74
CA ASP A 165 11.53 9.52 -3.63
C ASP A 165 12.26 9.15 -4.92
N ARG A 166 11.56 8.55 -5.88
CA ARG A 166 12.06 8.23 -7.22
C ARG A 166 11.31 8.97 -8.32
N GLY A 167 10.80 10.17 -8.01
CA GLY A 167 10.06 11.00 -8.96
C GLY A 167 8.70 10.41 -9.30
N HIS A 168 8.00 9.89 -8.29
CA HIS A 168 6.63 9.35 -8.38
C HIS A 168 6.49 8.18 -9.36
N VAL A 169 7.50 7.32 -9.42
CA VAL A 169 7.47 6.07 -10.20
C VAL A 169 6.51 5.07 -9.58
N VAL A 170 5.70 4.43 -10.42
CA VAL A 170 4.81 3.32 -10.05
C VAL A 170 5.61 2.03 -9.95
N ILE A 171 5.49 1.37 -8.79
CA ILE A 171 6.19 0.12 -8.46
C ILE A 171 5.14 -0.95 -8.10
N PRO A 172 4.90 -1.92 -8.98
CA PRO A 172 4.13 -3.10 -8.65
C PRO A 172 4.87 -4.04 -7.69
N PHE A 173 4.14 -4.66 -6.76
CA PHE A 173 4.66 -5.69 -5.85
C PHE A 173 4.31 -7.12 -6.28
N VAL A 174 3.31 -7.27 -7.17
CA VAL A 174 2.86 -8.57 -7.69
C VAL A 174 2.80 -8.58 -9.21
N PRO A 175 2.90 -9.76 -9.88
CA PRO A 175 2.79 -9.88 -11.33
C PRO A 175 1.46 -9.36 -11.91
N GLY A 176 1.46 -8.99 -13.20
CA GLY A 176 0.24 -8.63 -13.94
C GLY A 176 -0.02 -7.14 -14.12
N TYR A 177 0.90 -6.28 -13.68
CA TYR A 177 0.82 -4.82 -13.76
C TYR A 177 1.97 -4.22 -14.59
N ASP A 178 2.46 -4.99 -15.57
CA ASP A 178 3.59 -4.59 -16.44
C ASP A 178 3.26 -3.35 -17.28
N ASP A 179 1.97 -3.10 -17.52
CA ASP A 179 1.47 -1.94 -18.24
C ASP A 179 1.60 -0.64 -17.44
N ILE A 180 1.66 -0.68 -16.10
CA ILE A 180 1.88 0.50 -15.24
C ILE A 180 3.27 0.57 -14.62
N ALA A 181 4.00 -0.56 -14.58
CA ALA A 181 5.34 -0.65 -14.04
C ALA A 181 6.27 0.43 -14.61
N GLY A 182 6.90 1.23 -13.75
CA GLY A 182 7.90 2.22 -14.15
C GLY A 182 7.32 3.51 -14.74
N LYS A 183 6.01 3.58 -14.95
CA LYS A 183 5.34 4.84 -15.31
C LYS A 183 5.45 5.83 -14.16
N VAL A 184 5.38 7.11 -14.49
CA VAL A 184 5.47 8.21 -13.52
C VAL A 184 4.09 8.81 -13.33
N LEU A 185 3.63 8.90 -12.08
CA LEU A 185 2.47 9.69 -11.72
C LEU A 185 2.84 11.18 -11.88
N LYS A 186 2.28 11.82 -12.90
CA LYS A 186 2.54 13.23 -13.18
C LYS A 186 1.70 14.13 -12.27
N LEU A 187 2.39 14.96 -11.47
CA LEU A 187 1.78 15.99 -10.60
C LEU A 187 2.18 17.42 -11.00
N ASP A 188 3.00 17.56 -12.04
CA ASP A 188 3.56 18.82 -12.56
C ASP A 188 2.48 19.83 -12.99
N HIS A 189 1.37 19.33 -13.51
CA HIS A 189 0.23 20.15 -13.92
C HIS A 189 -0.53 20.82 -12.74
N ILE A 190 -0.36 20.33 -11.51
CA ILE A 190 -1.04 20.88 -10.32
C ILE A 190 -0.13 21.94 -9.71
N ILE A 191 -0.17 23.20 -10.15
CA ILE A 191 0.82 24.21 -9.71
C ILE A 191 0.77 24.46 -8.20
N ASP A 192 -0.42 24.43 -7.59
CA ASP A 192 -0.59 24.60 -6.16
C ASP A 192 -0.25 23.31 -5.39
N HIS A 193 0.80 23.37 -4.58
CA HIS A 193 1.26 22.25 -3.76
C HIS A 193 0.26 21.85 -2.66
N ASN A 194 -0.60 22.79 -2.22
CA ASN A 194 -1.64 22.50 -1.23
C ASN A 194 -2.76 21.61 -1.80
N LEU A 195 -2.83 21.49 -3.13
CA LEU A 195 -3.79 20.65 -3.84
C LEU A 195 -3.17 19.34 -4.37
N ARG A 196 -1.87 19.11 -4.10
CA ARG A 196 -1.20 17.86 -4.48
C ARG A 196 -1.32 16.83 -3.38
N SER A 197 -1.50 15.59 -3.80
CA SER A 197 -1.33 14.42 -2.94
C SER A 197 -0.01 14.49 -2.16
N LEU A 198 -0.06 14.21 -0.86
CA LEU A 198 1.09 14.35 0.03
C LEU A 198 2.05 13.17 -0.13
N ASP A 199 3.34 13.46 -0.39
CA ASP A 199 4.37 12.42 -0.60
C ASP A 199 4.50 11.46 0.58
N ASP A 200 4.32 11.94 1.82
CA ASP A 200 4.37 11.09 3.01
C ASP A 200 3.29 10.00 3.02
N LEU A 201 2.15 10.25 2.36
CA LEU A 201 1.08 9.27 2.23
C LEU A 201 1.44 8.22 1.18
N PHE A 202 2.11 8.61 0.09
CA PHE A 202 2.64 7.66 -0.88
C PHE A 202 3.74 6.77 -0.27
N ARG A 203 4.65 7.34 0.54
CA ARG A 203 5.66 6.56 1.28
C ARG A 203 5.00 5.56 2.23
N ASP A 204 3.97 5.99 2.94
CA ASP A 204 3.24 5.12 3.86
C ASP A 204 2.45 4.02 3.12
N HIS A 205 1.81 4.32 1.98
CA HIS A 205 1.18 3.31 1.11
C HIS A 205 2.20 2.32 0.54
N PHE A 206 3.37 2.79 0.11
CA PHE A 206 4.47 1.94 -0.35
C PHE A 206 4.90 0.96 0.75
N LEU A 207 5.07 1.44 1.98
CA LEU A 207 5.36 0.58 3.13
C LEU A 207 4.29 -0.50 3.34
N GLN A 208 3.01 -0.17 3.16
CA GLN A 208 1.95 -1.18 3.26
C GLN A 208 2.08 -2.28 2.20
N GLY A 209 2.42 -1.93 0.96
CA GLY A 209 2.69 -2.91 -0.09
C GLY A 209 3.90 -3.81 0.21
N VAL A 210 4.98 -3.24 0.75
CA VAL A 210 6.12 -4.04 1.26
C VAL A 210 5.69 -5.00 2.36
N LEU A 211 4.92 -4.52 3.34
CA LEU A 211 4.42 -5.34 4.45
C LEU A 211 3.46 -6.43 3.97
N LYS A 212 2.63 -6.17 2.95
CA LYS A 212 1.65 -7.12 2.45
C LYS A 212 2.25 -8.18 1.55
N ASP A 213 3.05 -7.76 0.56
CA ASP A 213 3.46 -8.63 -0.55
C ASP A 213 4.94 -9.06 -0.47
N MET A 214 5.78 -8.42 0.36
CA MET A 214 7.19 -8.83 0.55
C MET A 214 7.46 -9.52 1.90
N LYS A 215 6.62 -9.30 2.91
CA LYS A 215 6.74 -10.01 4.19
C LYS A 215 6.20 -11.42 3.98
N GLY A 216 7.10 -12.40 3.83
CA GLY A 216 6.85 -13.76 3.29
C GLY A 216 5.74 -14.63 3.89
N VAL A 217 4.97 -14.13 4.86
CA VAL A 217 3.67 -14.74 5.22
C VAL A 217 2.62 -14.42 4.15
N GLY A 218 2.68 -13.24 3.51
CA GLY A 218 1.62 -12.71 2.66
C GLY A 218 0.33 -12.58 3.47
N GLU A 219 -0.22 -11.38 3.66
CA GLU A 219 -1.49 -11.33 4.38
C GLU A 219 -2.55 -12.13 3.60
N PRO A 220 -3.30 -13.04 4.26
CA PRO A 220 -4.37 -13.77 3.62
C PRO A 220 -5.27 -12.76 2.91
N THR A 221 -5.44 -12.94 1.60
CA THR A 221 -6.36 -12.08 0.86
C THR A 221 -7.75 -12.48 1.32
N TRP A 222 -8.43 -11.58 2.03
CA TRP A 222 -9.78 -11.82 2.52
C TRP A 222 -10.73 -11.86 1.32
N ASP A 223 -11.56 -12.90 1.24
CA ASP A 223 -12.56 -13.03 0.19
C ASP A 223 -13.80 -12.22 0.56
N TYR A 224 -13.80 -10.95 0.16
CA TYR A 224 -14.92 -10.04 0.39
C TYR A 224 -16.15 -10.39 -0.46
N GLU A 225 -15.99 -11.10 -1.59
CA GLU A 225 -17.12 -11.59 -2.38
C GLU A 225 -17.86 -12.68 -1.61
N GLY A 226 -17.13 -13.59 -0.95
CA GLY A 226 -17.70 -14.59 -0.05
C GLY A 226 -18.27 -14.04 1.27
N ALA A 227 -17.79 -12.89 1.75
CA ALA A 227 -18.21 -12.28 3.01
C ALA A 227 -19.28 -11.17 2.88
N LEU A 228 -19.35 -10.48 1.74
CA LEU A 228 -20.17 -9.28 1.50
C LEU A 228 -20.82 -9.23 0.10
N GLY A 229 -20.80 -10.33 -0.68
CA GLY A 229 -21.03 -10.35 -2.13
C GLY A 229 -22.35 -9.81 -2.67
N ASP A 230 -23.37 -9.56 -1.84
CA ASP A 230 -24.63 -8.94 -2.23
C ASP A 230 -24.89 -7.58 -1.57
N GLY A 231 -23.90 -7.03 -0.86
CA GLY A 231 -24.04 -5.83 -0.04
C GLY A 231 -24.72 -6.05 1.31
N MET A 232 -25.17 -7.28 1.60
CA MET A 232 -25.63 -7.73 2.91
C MET A 232 -24.50 -8.49 3.61
N MET A 233 -24.07 -7.96 4.75
CA MET A 233 -23.11 -8.64 5.62
C MET A 233 -23.83 -9.78 6.35
N ASP A 234 -23.64 -11.02 5.91
CA ASP A 234 -24.22 -12.19 6.61
C ASP A 234 -23.43 -12.51 7.88
N LEU A 235 -23.82 -11.88 8.99
CA LEU A 235 -23.22 -12.07 10.31
C LEU A 235 -23.46 -13.48 10.91
N SER A 236 -24.30 -14.32 10.28
CA SER A 236 -24.57 -15.68 10.78
C SER A 236 -23.42 -16.66 10.50
N ARG A 237 -22.52 -16.31 9.57
CA ARG A 237 -21.34 -17.10 9.20
C ARG A 237 -20.27 -17.12 10.30
N GLN A 238 -20.41 -18.02 11.27
CA GLN A 238 -19.42 -18.18 12.35
C GLN A 238 -18.04 -18.64 11.84
N ASP A 239 -17.97 -19.30 10.69
CA ASP A 239 -16.72 -19.66 10.03
C ASP A 239 -15.92 -18.43 9.57
N ILE A 240 -16.59 -17.30 9.32
CA ILE A 240 -15.99 -16.01 8.96
C ILE A 240 -15.85 -15.08 10.18
N TRP A 241 -16.93 -14.90 10.94
CA TRP A 241 -17.03 -13.88 12.00
C TRP A 241 -16.69 -14.37 13.40
N GLY A 242 -16.65 -15.69 13.62
CA GLY A 242 -16.47 -16.29 14.95
C GLY A 242 -15.05 -16.17 15.51
N GLY A 243 -14.07 -15.83 14.66
CA GLY A 243 -12.68 -15.62 15.05
C GLY A 243 -12.33 -14.15 15.30
N LYS A 244 -11.22 -13.93 16.00
CA LYS A 244 -10.65 -12.59 16.22
C LYS A 244 -10.47 -11.80 14.93
N LEU A 245 -10.04 -12.47 13.86
CA LEU A 245 -9.86 -11.88 12.54
C LEU A 245 -11.18 -11.32 11.98
N GLY A 246 -12.27 -12.08 12.08
CA GLY A 246 -13.60 -11.64 11.65
C GLY A 246 -14.14 -10.46 12.46
N GLN A 247 -13.91 -10.44 13.78
CA GLN A 247 -14.29 -9.31 14.64
C GLN A 247 -13.58 -8.01 14.22
N GLU A 248 -12.27 -8.08 14.04
CA GLU A 248 -11.47 -6.92 13.58
C GLU A 248 -11.89 -6.45 12.17
N HIS A 249 -12.32 -7.36 11.29
CA HIS A 249 -12.88 -7.01 9.98
C HIS A 249 -14.25 -6.31 10.09
N LEU A 250 -15.11 -6.74 11.02
CA LEU A 250 -16.40 -6.10 11.29
C LEU A 250 -16.21 -4.68 11.84
N GLU A 251 -15.32 -4.50 12.80
CA GLU A 251 -14.99 -3.18 13.37
C GLU A 251 -14.46 -2.24 12.30
N PHE A 252 -13.54 -2.72 11.46
CA PHE A 252 -13.02 -1.97 10.31
C PHE A 252 -14.14 -1.54 9.34
N GLU A 253 -15.07 -2.46 9.03
CA GLU A 253 -16.17 -2.19 8.09
C GLU A 253 -17.17 -1.17 8.63
N MET A 254 -17.50 -1.28 9.93
CA MET A 254 -18.32 -0.30 10.62
C MET A 254 -17.65 1.07 10.63
N ALA A 255 -16.36 1.14 10.96
CA ALA A 255 -15.60 2.39 10.97
C ALA A 255 -15.59 3.05 9.58
N HIS A 256 -15.43 2.26 8.51
CA HIS A 256 -15.50 2.75 7.14
C HIS A 256 -16.87 3.35 6.79
N ARG A 257 -17.97 2.61 7.04
CA ARG A 257 -19.33 3.01 6.63
C ARG A 257 -19.90 4.15 7.48
N LEU A 258 -19.58 4.19 8.77
CA LEU A 258 -20.09 5.20 9.70
C LEU A 258 -19.30 6.52 9.65
N HIS A 259 -18.15 6.55 8.97
CA HIS A 259 -17.29 7.72 8.91
C HIS A 259 -18.04 8.99 8.51
N SER A 260 -18.81 8.95 7.41
CA SER A 260 -19.56 10.11 6.92
C SER A 260 -20.63 10.62 7.91
N LEU A 261 -21.23 9.72 8.69
CA LEU A 261 -22.21 10.10 9.71
C LEU A 261 -21.55 10.79 10.90
N ARG A 262 -20.37 10.33 11.30
CA ARG A 262 -19.60 10.92 12.40
C ARG A 262 -19.16 12.35 12.05
N VAL A 263 -18.65 12.56 10.82
CA VAL A 263 -18.27 13.89 10.33
C VAL A 263 -19.47 14.85 10.32
N ALA A 264 -20.66 14.38 9.94
CA ALA A 264 -21.87 15.20 9.91
C ALA A 264 -22.41 15.59 11.31
N GLN A 265 -21.99 14.90 12.37
CA GLN A 265 -22.44 15.14 13.74
C GLN A 265 -21.50 16.04 14.54
N GLU A 266 -20.27 16.27 14.08
CA GLU A 266 -19.33 17.16 14.76
C GLU A 266 -19.76 18.62 14.53
N PRO A 267 -19.98 19.41 15.60
CA PRO A 267 -20.42 20.79 15.45
C PRO A 267 -19.35 21.57 14.69
N SER A 268 -19.78 22.35 13.69
CA SER A 268 -18.95 23.31 12.96
C SER A 268 -18.42 24.37 13.93
N GLY A 269 -17.32 24.06 14.60
CA GLY A 269 -16.61 24.96 15.50
C GLY A 269 -15.90 26.06 14.74
#